data_AF-A0A4Y9KXU5-F1
#
_entry.id   AF-A0A4Y9KXU5-F1
#
_cell.length_a   1.000
_cell.length_b   1.000
_cell.length_c   1.000
_cell.angle_alpha   90.00
_cell.angle_beta   90.00
_cell.angle_gamma   90.00
#
_symmetry.space_group_name_H-M   'P 1'
#
loop_
_entity.id
_entity.type
_entity.pdbx_description
1 polymer ?
#
loop_
_entity_poly.entity_id
_entity_poly.type
_entity_poly.pdbx_seq_one_letter_code
_entity_poly.pdbx_strand_id
1 'polypeptide(L)'
;MRIRKLGLRRYGRFTDAFIDFGERVAGFADLHIVYGPNEAGKSTAMSACTDLIFGILAQSRFNFLHPYATMRIEAEVEISGGIRRFCRIKRPHNSLLDEADNPVPDTLLPGELGGLDRSAYNTMFCLDDETLEAGGESILASKGDLGHLLFSATAGLADLSARLGAVQAETEAFFRPGKRSGGLAELKKNLAALNEERERIDTLATEYARLVIQRDEAAAAYAEAIAQRSRTQARMDEVQSFINALPRLRSLRALRTELSPLARLPVAPSSWGRDLPALTSRQTVLAAQMRSVTETVVALQRELDGLVVNASACALKSRMELLTDLRARYVTAAKDLPDRRLARAEERASFDAARSGVRAGSRATPPLHRRDGISP
;
A
#
# COMPACT_ATOMS: atom_id res chain seq x y z
N MET A 1 -17.93 37.19 81.95
CA MET A 1 -17.10 38.05 82.82
C MET A 1 -17.94 39.20 83.38
N ARG A 2 -17.76 39.58 84.65
CA ARG A 2 -18.37 40.79 85.26
C ARG A 2 -17.33 41.51 86.14
N ILE A 3 -17.21 42.83 86.03
CA ILE A 3 -16.36 43.62 86.95
C ILE A 3 -17.17 43.90 88.22
N ARG A 4 -16.74 43.37 89.37
CA ARG A 4 -17.31 43.62 90.70
C ARG A 4 -16.81 44.95 91.27
N LYS A 5 -15.52 45.25 91.08
CA LYS A 5 -14.87 46.46 91.61
C LYS A 5 -13.77 46.91 90.67
N LEU A 6 -13.64 48.20 90.43
CA LEU A 6 -12.57 48.81 89.64
C LEU A 6 -11.74 49.74 90.54
N GLY A 7 -10.47 49.40 90.77
CA GLY A 7 -9.50 50.21 91.49
C GLY A 7 -8.70 51.11 90.55
N LEU A 8 -8.69 52.41 90.83
CA LEU A 8 -8.00 53.44 90.06
C LEU A 8 -6.88 54.02 90.93
N ARG A 9 -5.85 53.18 91.16
CA ARG A 9 -4.76 53.46 92.10
C ARG A 9 -3.93 54.67 91.69
N ARG A 10 -3.45 54.67 90.45
CA ARG A 10 -2.62 55.74 89.87
C ARG A 10 -2.91 55.79 88.38
N TYR A 11 -4.03 56.39 87.99
CA TYR A 11 -4.47 56.39 86.60
C TYR A 11 -5.26 57.65 86.25
N GLY A 12 -4.74 58.45 85.32
CA GLY A 12 -5.30 59.76 84.96
C GLY A 12 -5.37 60.67 86.17
N ARG A 13 -6.58 61.14 86.51
CA ARG A 13 -6.84 62.03 87.65
C ARG A 13 -6.92 61.30 88.99
N PHE A 14 -7.02 59.98 89.00
CA PHE A 14 -7.33 59.21 90.20
C PHE A 14 -6.07 58.76 90.94
N THR A 15 -6.05 59.03 92.25
CA THR A 15 -5.09 58.51 93.22
C THR A 15 -5.88 57.72 94.27
N ASP A 16 -5.59 56.42 94.38
CA ASP A 16 -6.20 55.47 95.34
C ASP A 16 -7.74 55.46 95.40
N ALA A 17 -8.40 55.78 94.28
CA ALA A 17 -9.86 55.72 94.15
C ALA A 17 -10.34 54.30 93.78
N PHE A 18 -11.61 54.00 94.03
CA PHE A 18 -12.25 52.80 93.53
C PHE A 18 -13.74 53.03 93.22
N ILE A 19 -14.28 52.25 92.29
CA ILE A 19 -15.71 52.16 91.99
C ILE A 19 -16.12 50.73 92.35
N ASP A 20 -17.11 50.59 93.23
CA ASP A 20 -17.63 49.29 93.67
C ASP A 20 -19.01 49.07 93.06
N PHE A 21 -19.16 48.02 92.27
CA PHE A 21 -20.40 47.62 91.59
C PHE A 21 -21.15 46.54 92.37
N GLY A 22 -20.71 46.21 93.59
CA GLY A 22 -21.36 45.27 94.49
C GLY A 22 -21.48 43.85 93.94
N GLU A 23 -22.28 43.02 94.61
CA GLU A 23 -22.60 41.65 94.18
C GLU A 23 -23.85 41.64 93.30
N ARG A 24 -23.91 40.70 92.35
CA ARG A 24 -25.07 40.55 91.47
C ARG A 24 -26.25 39.96 92.26
N VAL A 25 -27.28 40.75 92.49
CA VAL A 25 -28.51 40.30 93.18
C VAL A 25 -29.42 39.58 92.18
N ALA A 26 -29.76 38.32 92.47
CA ALA A 26 -30.70 37.56 91.64
C ALA A 26 -32.09 38.22 91.62
N GLY A 27 -32.71 38.29 90.44
CA GLY A 27 -34.02 38.94 90.24
C GLY A 27 -33.98 40.43 89.91
N PHE A 28 -32.81 41.08 89.96
CA PHE A 28 -32.63 42.48 89.56
C PHE A 28 -31.73 42.64 88.33
N ALA A 29 -31.89 43.76 87.62
CA ALA A 29 -31.01 44.12 86.51
C ALA A 29 -29.67 44.66 87.04
N ASP A 30 -28.57 44.18 86.44
CA ASP A 30 -27.20 44.54 86.83
C ASP A 30 -26.72 45.79 86.07
N LEU A 31 -27.46 46.89 86.24
CA LEU A 31 -27.22 48.17 85.57
C LEU A 31 -26.65 49.19 86.56
N HIS A 32 -25.48 49.75 86.23
CA HIS A 32 -24.77 50.72 87.08
C HIS A 32 -24.63 52.05 86.34
N ILE A 33 -25.01 53.15 87.01
CA ILE A 33 -24.92 54.51 86.46
C ILE A 33 -23.85 55.28 87.23
N VAL A 34 -22.70 55.51 86.61
CA VAL A 34 -21.61 56.33 87.17
C VAL A 34 -21.79 57.78 86.71
N TYR A 35 -22.28 58.64 87.60
CA TYR A 35 -22.54 60.05 87.32
C TYR A 35 -21.70 60.98 88.20
N GLY A 36 -21.63 62.26 87.81
CA GLY A 36 -20.86 63.29 88.49
C GLY A 36 -20.65 64.51 87.58
N PRO A 37 -20.07 65.61 88.09
CA PRO A 37 -19.83 66.81 87.31
C PRO A 37 -18.87 66.57 86.13
N ASN A 38 -18.73 67.58 85.26
CA ASN A 38 -17.69 67.56 84.22
C ASN A 38 -16.30 67.52 84.89
N GLU A 39 -15.32 66.95 84.18
CA GLU A 39 -13.94 66.72 84.67
C GLU A 39 -13.79 65.78 85.90
N ALA A 40 -14.88 65.22 86.44
CA ALA A 40 -14.86 64.25 87.54
C ALA A 40 -14.19 62.89 87.20
N GLY A 41 -13.65 62.73 85.98
CA GLY A 41 -12.95 61.52 85.55
C GLY A 41 -13.83 60.41 84.98
N LYS A 42 -15.10 60.67 84.62
CA LYS A 42 -16.02 59.66 84.05
C LYS A 42 -15.42 58.92 82.84
N SER A 43 -14.97 59.66 81.82
CA SER A 43 -14.32 59.09 80.62
C SER A 43 -12.95 58.45 80.93
N THR A 44 -12.27 58.89 82.00
CA THR A 44 -11.05 58.27 82.50
C THR A 44 -11.32 56.90 83.13
N ALA A 45 -12.39 56.74 83.91
CA ALA A 45 -12.81 55.46 84.47
C ALA A 45 -13.25 54.48 83.37
N MET A 46 -13.99 54.96 82.37
CA MET A 46 -14.37 54.17 81.19
C MET A 46 -13.13 53.71 80.39
N SER A 47 -12.17 54.61 80.15
CA SER A 47 -10.88 54.26 79.52
C SER A 47 -10.07 53.25 80.36
N ALA A 48 -10.15 53.33 81.69
CA ALA A 48 -9.50 52.38 82.58
C ALA A 48 -10.11 50.96 82.50
N CYS A 49 -11.42 50.83 82.27
CA CYS A 49 -12.04 49.53 81.97
C CYS A 49 -11.46 48.90 80.69
N THR A 50 -11.33 49.68 79.60
CA THR A 50 -10.73 49.19 78.35
C THR A 50 -9.25 48.87 78.53
N ASP A 51 -8.48 49.72 79.22
CA ASP A 51 -7.05 49.49 79.50
C ASP A 51 -6.82 48.30 80.45
N LEU A 52 -7.73 48.02 81.39
CA LEU A 52 -7.70 46.82 82.23
C LEU A 52 -7.78 45.55 81.36
N ILE A 53 -8.72 45.50 80.42
CA ILE A 53 -8.97 44.34 79.56
C ILE A 53 -7.83 44.16 78.54
N PHE A 54 -7.48 45.22 77.80
CA PHE A 54 -6.59 45.14 76.64
C PHE A 54 -5.15 45.63 76.89
N GLY A 55 -4.83 46.07 78.11
CA GLY A 55 -3.55 46.66 78.47
C GLY A 55 -3.49 48.17 78.20
N ILE A 56 -2.64 48.86 78.97
CA ILE A 56 -2.45 50.31 78.86
C ILE A 56 -1.59 50.64 77.63
N LEU A 57 -2.14 51.39 76.68
CA LEU A 57 -1.51 51.75 75.39
C LEU A 57 -0.07 52.27 75.54
N ALA A 58 0.78 52.00 74.53
CA ALA A 58 2.18 52.44 74.48
C ALA A 58 2.34 53.95 74.79
N GLN A 59 1.53 54.78 74.12
CA GLN A 59 1.31 56.18 74.46
C GLN A 59 -0.08 56.30 75.10
N SER A 60 -0.14 56.54 76.42
CA SER A 60 -1.40 56.71 77.14
C SER A 60 -1.55 58.15 77.61
N ARG A 61 -2.66 58.79 77.22
CA ARG A 61 -3.04 60.16 77.58
C ARG A 61 -3.32 60.37 79.08
N PHE A 62 -3.22 59.33 79.90
CA PHE A 62 -3.60 59.31 81.32
C PHE A 62 -2.41 59.31 82.30
N ASN A 63 -1.22 59.74 81.84
CA ASN A 63 0.00 59.85 82.65
C ASN A 63 0.26 61.26 83.24
N PHE A 64 -0.67 62.20 83.06
CA PHE A 64 -0.48 63.62 83.41
C PHE A 64 -0.25 63.90 84.91
N LEU A 65 -0.76 63.04 85.80
CA LEU A 65 -0.53 63.12 87.25
C LEU A 65 0.43 62.03 87.77
N HIS A 66 0.49 60.89 87.08
CA HIS A 66 1.22 59.70 87.51
C HIS A 66 2.16 59.20 86.41
N PRO A 67 3.50 59.17 86.64
CA PRO A 67 4.45 58.64 85.68
C PRO A 67 4.13 57.20 85.28
N TYR A 68 4.35 56.85 84.00
CA TYR A 68 4.06 55.54 83.41
C TYR A 68 4.45 54.34 84.31
N ALA A 69 5.67 54.34 84.88
CA ALA A 69 6.16 53.26 85.73
C ALA A 69 5.34 53.03 87.03
N THR A 70 4.52 54.00 87.43
CA THR A 70 3.66 53.94 88.61
C THR A 70 2.18 53.69 88.29
N MET A 71 1.81 53.66 87.00
CA MET A 71 0.40 53.50 86.62
C MET A 71 -0.11 52.09 86.92
N ARG A 72 -1.19 52.01 87.69
CA ARG A 72 -1.80 50.77 88.19
C ARG A 72 -3.33 50.90 88.18
N ILE A 73 -3.99 49.95 87.53
CA ILE A 73 -5.44 49.72 87.56
C ILE A 73 -5.65 48.37 88.24
N GLU A 74 -6.60 48.26 89.15
CA GLU A 74 -6.95 47.01 89.81
C GLU A 74 -8.40 46.66 89.48
N ALA A 75 -8.76 45.37 89.52
CA ALA A 75 -10.16 44.97 89.43
C ALA A 75 -10.44 43.66 90.16
N GLU A 76 -11.59 43.59 90.83
CA GLU A 76 -12.22 42.31 91.17
C GLU A 76 -13.14 41.92 90.03
N VAL A 77 -12.90 40.74 89.45
CA VAL A 77 -13.63 40.26 88.28
C VAL A 77 -14.20 38.88 88.56
N GLU A 78 -15.49 38.71 88.29
CA GLU A 78 -16.20 37.43 88.33
C GLU A 78 -16.04 36.73 86.97
N ILE A 79 -15.39 35.57 87.00
CA ILE A 79 -15.03 34.76 85.83
C ILE A 79 -15.32 33.29 86.16
N SER A 80 -16.06 32.59 85.30
CA SER A 80 -16.37 31.16 85.44
C SER A 80 -16.93 30.76 86.82
N GLY A 81 -17.72 31.64 87.44
CA GLY A 81 -18.32 31.44 88.76
C GLY A 81 -17.40 31.69 89.96
N GLY A 82 -16.16 32.14 89.74
CA GLY A 82 -15.22 32.53 90.79
C GLY A 82 -14.85 34.01 90.72
N ILE A 83 -14.54 34.61 91.88
CA ILE A 83 -13.99 35.97 91.98
C ILE A 83 -12.47 35.86 91.92
N ARG A 84 -11.83 36.70 91.10
CA ARG A 84 -10.37 36.87 91.04
C ARG A 84 -10.03 38.35 90.99
N ARG A 85 -9.01 38.79 91.74
CA ARG A 85 -8.42 40.12 91.51
C ARG A 85 -7.36 40.07 90.44
N PHE A 86 -7.30 41.15 89.68
CA PHE A 86 -6.25 41.41 88.72
C PHE A 86 -5.71 42.82 88.90
N CYS A 87 -4.44 43.00 88.52
CA CYS A 87 -3.77 44.28 88.47
C CYS A 87 -3.19 44.49 87.07
N ARG A 88 -3.51 45.61 86.42
CA ARG A 88 -2.91 46.02 85.15
C ARG A 88 -1.93 47.15 85.38
N ILE A 89 -0.68 46.94 84.95
CA ILE A 89 0.40 47.93 84.99
C ILE A 89 0.86 48.32 83.58
N LYS A 90 1.54 49.47 83.46
CA LYS A 90 2.08 49.93 82.18
C LYS A 90 3.33 49.13 81.77
N ARG A 91 3.15 48.05 81.00
CA ARG A 91 4.22 47.28 80.33
C ARG A 91 3.80 46.89 78.89
N PRO A 92 4.74 46.61 77.97
CA PRO A 92 4.39 46.16 76.61
C PRO A 92 3.87 44.72 76.55
N HIS A 93 4.33 43.87 77.47
CA HIS A 93 3.93 42.46 77.61
C HIS A 93 3.94 42.10 79.10
N ASN A 94 3.23 41.03 79.48
CA ASN A 94 3.14 40.53 80.86
C ASN A 94 2.72 41.66 81.81
N SER A 95 1.66 42.35 81.40
CA SER A 95 1.17 43.60 82.00
C SER A 95 -0.02 43.37 82.95
N LEU A 96 -0.72 42.24 82.81
CA LEU A 96 -1.70 41.73 83.77
C LEU A 96 -1.00 40.90 84.86
N LEU A 97 -1.31 41.20 86.11
CA LEU A 97 -0.83 40.49 87.30
C LEU A 97 -2.02 39.91 88.09
N ASP A 98 -1.77 38.85 88.85
CA ASP A 98 -2.71 38.23 89.79
C ASP A 98 -2.67 38.86 91.21
N GLU A 99 -3.35 38.22 92.17
CA GLU A 99 -3.39 38.62 93.59
C GLU A 99 -2.04 38.60 94.31
N ALA A 100 -1.07 37.86 93.78
CA ALA A 100 0.29 37.76 94.32
C ALA A 100 1.30 38.60 93.48
N ASP A 101 0.81 39.54 92.66
CA ASP A 101 1.56 40.35 91.70
C ASP A 101 2.37 39.51 90.67
N ASN A 102 2.02 38.23 90.45
CA ASN A 102 2.65 37.40 89.41
C ASN A 102 2.04 37.70 88.04
N PRO A 103 2.83 37.77 86.95
CA PRO A 103 2.28 37.98 85.62
C PRO A 103 1.44 36.80 85.12
N VAL A 104 0.26 37.12 84.61
CA VAL A 104 -0.64 36.18 83.93
C VAL A 104 -0.73 36.54 82.43
N PRO A 105 -1.19 35.63 81.54
CA PRO A 105 -1.29 35.93 80.12
C PRO A 105 -2.17 37.17 79.86
N ASP A 106 -1.64 38.14 79.10
CA ASP A 106 -2.36 39.38 78.78
C ASP A 106 -3.67 39.12 78.01
N THR A 107 -3.77 37.96 77.34
CA THR A 107 -4.94 37.46 76.61
C THR A 107 -6.03 36.85 77.50
N LEU A 108 -5.83 36.71 78.81
CA LEU A 108 -6.80 36.09 79.71
C LEU A 108 -8.14 36.85 79.74
N LEU A 109 -8.11 38.17 79.93
CA LEU A 109 -9.34 38.99 79.96
C LEU A 109 -10.00 39.16 78.57
N PRO A 110 -9.25 39.37 77.46
CA PRO A 110 -9.83 39.32 76.11
C PRO A 110 -10.42 37.96 75.71
N GLY A 111 -9.86 36.85 76.21
CA GLY A 111 -10.37 35.50 75.97
C GLY A 111 -11.79 35.28 76.52
N GLU A 112 -12.07 35.84 77.70
CA GLU A 112 -13.41 35.87 78.32
C GLU A 112 -14.44 36.71 77.54
N LEU A 113 -13.99 37.51 76.57
CA LEU A 113 -14.81 38.27 75.63
C LEU A 113 -14.85 37.62 74.23
N GLY A 114 -14.54 36.32 74.13
CA GLY A 114 -14.58 35.58 72.87
C GLY A 114 -13.47 35.95 71.88
N GLY A 115 -12.39 36.59 72.35
CA GLY A 115 -11.27 37.01 71.48
C GLY A 115 -11.52 38.29 70.68
N LEU A 116 -12.53 39.09 71.04
CA LEU A 116 -12.69 40.45 70.53
C LEU A 116 -11.41 41.27 70.73
N ASP A 117 -11.02 42.05 69.73
CA ASP A 117 -9.92 43.00 69.86
C ASP A 117 -10.39 44.33 70.50
N ARG A 118 -9.41 45.17 70.86
CA ARG A 118 -9.65 46.47 71.51
C ARG A 118 -10.49 47.44 70.66
N SER A 119 -10.32 47.40 69.33
CA SER A 119 -11.04 48.28 68.43
C SER A 119 -12.50 47.85 68.32
N ALA A 120 -12.74 46.57 68.07
CA ALA A 120 -14.08 45.98 68.02
C ALA A 120 -14.82 46.17 69.35
N TYR A 121 -14.15 45.95 70.49
CA TYR A 121 -14.75 46.19 71.81
C TYR A 121 -15.18 47.65 71.98
N ASN A 122 -14.33 48.62 71.60
CA ASN A 122 -14.69 50.02 71.69
C ASN A 122 -15.88 50.34 70.77
N THR A 123 -15.84 49.95 69.49
CA THR A 123 -16.94 50.22 68.54
C THR A 123 -18.28 49.58 68.95
N MET A 124 -18.26 48.43 69.63
CA MET A 124 -19.48 47.70 70.01
C MET A 124 -20.02 48.05 71.40
N PHE A 125 -19.15 48.37 72.37
CA PHE A 125 -19.53 48.49 73.78
C PHE A 125 -19.15 49.84 74.43
N CYS A 126 -18.34 50.66 73.78
CA CYS A 126 -17.94 51.99 74.25
C CYS A 126 -18.60 53.07 73.39
N LEU A 127 -19.78 53.53 73.79
CA LEU A 127 -20.44 54.67 73.15
C LEU A 127 -19.96 55.98 73.81
N ASP A 128 -19.22 56.78 73.05
CA ASP A 128 -18.95 58.19 73.34
C ASP A 128 -19.30 59.06 72.12
N ASP A 129 -19.26 60.39 72.28
CA ASP A 129 -19.73 61.34 71.26
C ASP A 129 -18.91 61.23 69.95
N GLU A 130 -17.58 61.12 70.08
CA GLU A 130 -16.62 60.98 68.97
C GLU A 130 -16.82 59.65 68.21
N THR A 131 -17.05 58.54 68.92
CA THR A 131 -17.33 57.23 68.30
C THR A 131 -18.72 57.14 67.68
N LEU A 132 -19.71 57.90 68.19
CA LEU A 132 -21.03 57.99 67.56
C LEU A 132 -20.95 58.71 66.21
N GLU A 133 -20.24 59.83 66.15
CA GLU A 133 -20.06 60.63 64.93
C GLU A 133 -19.24 59.87 63.89
N ALA A 134 -18.07 59.33 64.27
CA ALA A 134 -17.23 58.52 63.39
C ALA A 134 -17.93 57.22 62.94
N GLY A 135 -18.75 56.61 63.80
CA GLY A 135 -19.60 55.47 63.44
C GLY A 135 -20.64 55.85 62.39
N GLY A 136 -21.29 57.01 62.54
CA GLY A 136 -22.23 57.56 61.56
C GLY A 136 -21.59 57.83 60.19
N GLU A 137 -20.41 58.46 60.16
CA GLU A 137 -19.65 58.66 58.92
C GLU A 137 -19.22 57.35 58.27
N SER A 138 -18.76 56.36 59.07
CA SER A 138 -18.39 55.03 58.57
C SER A 138 -19.59 54.30 57.95
N ILE A 139 -20.78 54.40 58.54
CA ILE A 139 -22.03 53.84 57.98
C ILE A 139 -22.40 54.50 56.64
N LEU A 140 -22.21 55.82 56.51
CA LEU A 140 -22.47 56.55 55.26
C LEU A 140 -21.46 56.23 54.16
N ALA A 141 -20.19 56.02 54.51
CA ALA A 141 -19.13 55.66 53.58
C ALA A 141 -19.21 54.19 53.10
N SER A 142 -19.56 53.27 54.00
CA SER A 142 -19.61 51.83 53.76
C SER A 142 -20.97 51.39 53.21
N LYS A 143 -21.11 51.39 51.87
CA LYS A 143 -22.30 50.87 51.15
C LYS A 143 -22.54 49.36 51.37
N GLY A 144 -23.06 48.99 52.53
CA GLY A 144 -23.60 47.67 52.86
C GLY A 144 -22.75 46.79 53.78
N ASP A 145 -21.43 47.03 53.86
CA ASP A 145 -20.51 46.07 54.49
C ASP A 145 -20.56 46.06 56.03
N LEU A 146 -20.64 47.24 56.67
CA LEU A 146 -20.73 47.33 58.14
C LEU A 146 -22.10 46.86 58.68
N GLY A 147 -23.16 47.00 57.89
CA GLY A 147 -24.46 46.41 58.20
C GLY A 147 -24.35 44.88 58.29
N HIS A 148 -23.55 44.27 57.42
CA HIS A 148 -23.27 42.83 57.46
C HIS A 148 -22.53 42.44 58.76
N LEU A 149 -21.57 43.24 59.24
CA LEU A 149 -20.87 42.99 60.51
C LEU A 149 -21.80 43.10 61.74
N LEU A 150 -22.63 44.15 61.82
CA LEU A 150 -23.58 44.35 62.92
C LEU A 150 -24.63 43.22 63.01
N PHE A 151 -25.14 42.75 61.86
CA PHE A 151 -26.06 41.61 61.82
C PHE A 151 -25.36 40.25 62.00
N SER A 152 -24.11 40.07 61.54
CA SER A 152 -23.43 38.76 61.66
C SER A 152 -22.88 38.47 63.05
N ALA A 153 -22.45 39.49 63.80
CA ALA A 153 -22.07 39.35 65.20
C ALA A 153 -23.26 38.99 66.12
N THR A 154 -24.49 39.34 65.74
CA THR A 154 -25.71 39.14 66.55
C THR A 154 -26.54 37.92 66.14
N ALA A 155 -26.45 37.45 64.89
CA ALA A 155 -27.31 36.39 64.34
C ALA A 155 -26.59 35.06 63.98
N GLY A 156 -25.30 34.90 64.31
CA GLY A 156 -24.56 33.66 64.02
C GLY A 156 -24.17 33.46 62.54
N LEU A 157 -24.22 34.52 61.72
CA LEU A 157 -23.94 34.48 60.28
C LEU A 157 -22.44 34.37 59.92
N ALA A 158 -21.57 34.00 60.87
CA ALA A 158 -20.15 33.73 60.61
C ALA A 158 -19.98 32.64 59.54
N ASP A 159 -20.84 31.61 59.53
CA ASP A 159 -20.87 30.56 58.49
C ASP A 159 -21.21 31.13 57.10
N LEU A 160 -22.08 32.14 57.01
CA LEU A 160 -22.42 32.79 55.73
C LEU A 160 -21.22 33.57 55.17
N SER A 161 -20.49 34.29 56.03
CA SER A 161 -19.28 35.02 55.62
C SER A 161 -18.17 34.06 55.15
N ALA A 162 -17.97 32.94 55.86
CA ALA A 162 -17.05 31.88 55.45
C ALA A 162 -17.43 31.26 54.09
N ARG A 163 -18.73 30.99 53.86
CA ARG A 163 -19.24 30.50 52.55
C ARG A 163 -19.04 31.50 51.42
N LEU A 164 -19.29 32.79 51.66
CA LEU A 164 -19.03 33.86 50.69
C LEU A 164 -17.54 33.92 50.31
N GLY A 165 -16.65 33.84 51.30
CA GLY A 165 -15.20 33.77 51.06
C GLY A 165 -14.78 32.54 50.25
N ALA A 166 -15.40 31.37 50.51
CA ALA A 166 -15.15 30.15 49.74
C ALA A 166 -15.57 30.30 48.25
N VAL A 167 -16.76 30.86 47.99
CA VAL A 167 -17.25 31.12 46.63
C VAL A 167 -16.38 32.18 45.90
N GLN A 168 -15.89 33.20 46.60
CA GLN A 168 -14.92 34.15 46.05
C GLN A 168 -13.58 33.47 45.72
N ALA A 169 -13.07 32.58 46.58
CA ALA A 169 -11.84 31.85 46.31
C ALA A 169 -11.97 30.89 45.11
N GLU A 170 -13.11 30.18 44.97
CA GLU A 170 -13.39 29.30 43.84
C GLU A 170 -13.48 30.09 42.52
N THR A 171 -14.19 31.22 42.53
CA THR A 171 -14.30 32.09 41.35
C THR A 171 -12.95 32.72 40.96
N GLU A 172 -12.14 33.18 41.92
CA GLU A 172 -10.77 33.67 41.64
C GLU A 172 -9.79 32.58 41.17
N ALA A 173 -9.99 31.33 41.58
CA ALA A 173 -9.22 30.19 41.10
C ALA A 173 -9.57 29.84 39.64
N PHE A 174 -10.85 29.97 39.27
CA PHE A 174 -11.31 29.79 37.89
C PHE A 174 -10.88 30.96 36.98
N PHE A 175 -11.15 32.20 37.41
CA PHE A 175 -10.88 33.41 36.63
C PHE A 175 -10.69 34.66 37.51
N ARG A 176 -9.54 35.33 37.38
CA ARG A 176 -9.29 36.67 37.94
C ARG A 176 -8.76 37.62 36.87
N PRO A 177 -9.32 38.82 36.68
CA PRO A 177 -8.83 39.79 35.69
C PRO A 177 -7.32 40.06 35.84
N GLY A 178 -6.60 40.02 34.72
CA GLY A 178 -5.15 40.22 34.67
C GLY A 178 -4.27 39.03 35.09
N LYS A 179 -4.82 38.00 35.75
CA LYS A 179 -4.08 36.80 36.14
C LYS A 179 -3.91 35.86 34.94
N ARG A 180 -2.67 35.46 34.64
CA ARG A 180 -2.34 34.55 33.51
C ARG A 180 -2.48 33.06 33.84
N SER A 181 -2.87 32.71 35.07
CA SER A 181 -3.05 31.35 35.57
C SER A 181 -4.40 31.18 36.26
N GLY A 182 -5.02 30.01 36.10
CA GLY A 182 -6.37 29.69 36.57
C GLY A 182 -7.12 28.82 35.55
N GLY A 183 -8.25 28.25 35.96
CA GLY A 183 -8.99 27.26 35.16
C GLY A 183 -9.36 27.73 33.75
N LEU A 184 -9.79 28.99 33.58
CA LEU A 184 -10.11 29.54 32.26
C LEU A 184 -8.88 29.66 31.34
N ALA A 185 -7.70 29.91 31.89
CA ALA A 185 -6.47 30.04 31.11
C ALA A 185 -6.01 28.67 30.58
N GLU A 186 -6.13 27.62 31.40
CA GLU A 186 -5.85 26.24 30.99
C GLU A 186 -6.86 25.75 29.95
N LEU A 187 -8.16 25.99 30.16
CA LEU A 187 -9.20 25.65 29.18
C LEU A 187 -8.98 26.34 27.83
N LYS A 188 -8.57 27.62 27.81
CA LYS A 188 -8.21 28.33 26.57
C LYS A 188 -6.97 27.74 25.90
N LYS A 189 -5.95 27.33 26.67
CA LYS A 189 -4.75 26.67 26.14
C LYS A 189 -5.10 25.30 25.52
N ASN A 190 -5.92 24.52 26.20
CA ASN A 190 -6.37 23.20 25.71
C ASN A 190 -7.24 23.34 24.46
N LEU A 191 -8.14 24.33 24.40
CA LEU A 191 -8.93 24.64 23.22
C LEU A 191 -8.06 25.09 22.03
N ALA A 192 -7.02 25.88 22.27
CA ALA A 192 -6.06 26.26 21.23
C ALA A 192 -5.31 25.04 20.67
N ALA A 193 -4.83 24.14 21.55
CA ALA A 193 -4.16 22.91 21.15
C ALA A 193 -5.09 21.97 20.35
N LEU A 194 -6.34 21.79 20.79
CA LEU A 194 -7.35 20.98 20.08
C LEU A 194 -7.71 21.57 18.71
N ASN A 195 -7.77 22.90 18.59
CA ASN A 195 -7.97 23.55 17.29
C ASN A 195 -6.76 23.35 16.37
N GLU A 196 -5.53 23.47 16.88
CA GLU A 196 -4.32 23.21 16.08
C GLU A 196 -4.23 21.75 15.61
N GLU A 197 -4.62 20.80 16.46
CA GLU A 197 -4.72 19.39 16.11
C GLU A 197 -5.81 19.14 15.06
N ARG A 198 -6.99 19.78 15.18
CA ARG A 198 -8.06 19.70 14.17
C ARG A 198 -7.61 20.24 12.83
N GLU A 199 -7.04 21.44 12.77
CA GLU A 199 -6.56 22.05 11.52
C GLU A 199 -5.48 21.19 10.86
N ARG A 200 -4.61 20.53 11.64
CA ARG A 200 -3.62 19.58 11.10
C ARG A 200 -4.29 18.35 10.46
N ILE A 201 -5.35 17.83 11.07
CA ILE A 201 -6.14 16.71 10.53
C ILE A 201 -6.94 17.14 9.28
N ASP A 202 -7.61 18.29 9.31
CA ASP A 202 -8.37 18.83 8.17
C ASP A 202 -7.43 19.15 6.97
N THR A 203 -6.22 19.62 7.23
CA THR A 203 -5.19 19.81 6.20
C THR A 203 -4.81 18.48 5.55
N LEU A 204 -4.58 17.43 6.35
CA LEU A 204 -4.29 16.07 5.85
C LEU A 204 -5.46 15.49 5.04
N ALA A 205 -6.71 15.73 5.46
CA ALA A 205 -7.90 15.33 4.72
C ALA A 205 -8.01 16.05 3.35
N THR A 206 -7.67 17.34 3.32
CA THR A 206 -7.66 18.17 2.10
C THR A 206 -6.56 17.71 1.13
N GLU A 207 -5.35 17.45 1.63
CA GLU A 207 -4.27 16.90 0.80
C GLU A 207 -4.59 15.49 0.31
N TYR A 208 -5.19 14.64 1.15
CA TYR A 208 -5.66 13.31 0.76
C TYR A 208 -6.69 13.39 -0.37
N ALA A 209 -7.70 14.27 -0.27
CA ALA A 209 -8.69 14.47 -1.32
C ALA A 209 -8.04 14.92 -2.65
N ARG A 210 -7.06 15.84 -2.59
CA ARG A 210 -6.28 16.26 -3.77
C ARG A 210 -5.50 15.08 -4.38
N LEU A 211 -4.85 14.26 -3.56
CA LEU A 211 -4.06 13.10 -4.02
C LEU A 211 -4.96 12.00 -4.62
N VAL A 212 -6.18 11.80 -4.09
CA VAL A 212 -7.17 10.88 -4.65
C VAL A 212 -7.61 11.35 -6.04
N ILE A 213 -7.93 12.64 -6.21
CA ILE A 213 -8.28 13.20 -7.53
C ILE A 213 -7.12 13.02 -8.52
N GLN A 214 -5.89 13.37 -8.13
CA GLN A 214 -4.71 13.20 -8.99
C GLN A 214 -4.44 11.73 -9.36
N ARG A 215 -4.65 10.80 -8.42
CA ARG A 215 -4.57 9.35 -8.69
C ARG A 215 -5.59 8.93 -9.73
N ASP A 216 -6.83 9.38 -9.60
CA ASP A 216 -7.93 8.93 -10.46
C ASP A 216 -7.84 9.54 -11.88
N GLU A 217 -7.42 10.81 -11.99
CA GLU A 217 -7.07 11.46 -13.25
C GLU A 217 -5.90 10.73 -13.94
N ALA A 218 -4.83 10.42 -13.22
CA ALA A 218 -3.68 9.70 -13.76
C ALA A 218 -4.02 8.26 -14.17
N ALA A 219 -4.87 7.57 -13.41
CA ALA A 219 -5.34 6.22 -13.72
C ALA A 219 -6.23 6.21 -14.98
N ALA A 220 -7.13 7.20 -15.12
CA ALA A 220 -7.96 7.37 -16.31
C ALA A 220 -7.11 7.65 -17.57
N ALA A 221 -6.17 8.60 -17.48
CA ALA A 221 -5.26 8.93 -18.57
C ALA A 221 -4.37 7.72 -18.97
N TYR A 222 -3.90 6.94 -18.00
CA TYR A 222 -3.12 5.72 -18.25
C TYR A 222 -3.95 4.62 -18.94
N ALA A 223 -5.19 4.41 -18.48
CA ALA A 223 -6.11 3.45 -19.10
C ALA A 223 -6.46 3.84 -20.55
N GLU A 224 -6.68 5.13 -20.82
CA GLU A 224 -6.88 5.64 -22.18
C GLU A 224 -5.62 5.42 -23.04
N ALA A 225 -4.43 5.78 -22.55
CA ALA A 225 -3.18 5.60 -23.28
C ALA A 225 -2.91 4.13 -23.64
N ILE A 226 -3.21 3.18 -22.74
CA ILE A 226 -3.17 1.74 -23.05
C ILE A 226 -4.17 1.39 -24.15
N ALA A 227 -5.43 1.84 -24.04
CA ALA A 227 -6.47 1.53 -25.02
C ALA A 227 -6.11 2.08 -26.42
N GLN A 228 -5.59 3.31 -26.49
CA GLN A 228 -5.08 3.91 -27.72
C GLN A 228 -3.89 3.11 -28.29
N ARG A 229 -2.90 2.75 -27.45
CA ARG A 229 -1.74 1.93 -27.87
C ARG A 229 -2.18 0.57 -28.44
N SER A 230 -3.12 -0.12 -27.80
CA SER A 230 -3.64 -1.41 -28.26
C SER A 230 -4.37 -1.31 -29.60
N ARG A 231 -5.17 -0.25 -29.81
CA ARG A 231 -5.82 0.02 -31.10
C ARG A 231 -4.80 0.29 -32.21
N THR A 232 -3.79 1.11 -31.93
CA THR A 232 -2.72 1.41 -32.87
C THR A 232 -1.90 0.16 -33.23
N GLN A 233 -1.55 -0.67 -32.24
CA GLN A 233 -0.83 -1.92 -32.49
C GLN A 233 -1.65 -2.87 -33.37
N ALA A 234 -2.93 -3.10 -33.04
CA ALA A 234 -3.80 -3.96 -33.85
C ALA A 234 -3.92 -3.46 -35.31
N ARG A 235 -3.97 -2.13 -35.51
CA ARG A 235 -3.97 -1.52 -36.84
C ARG A 235 -2.63 -1.68 -37.57
N MET A 236 -1.50 -1.60 -36.86
CA MET A 236 -0.18 -1.86 -37.43
C MET A 236 -0.06 -3.32 -37.89
N ASP A 237 -0.51 -4.27 -37.06
CA ASP A 237 -0.46 -5.70 -37.37
C ASP A 237 -1.35 -6.05 -38.58
N GLU A 238 -2.54 -5.45 -38.68
CA GLU A 238 -3.45 -5.57 -39.83
C GLU A 238 -2.80 -5.03 -41.12
N VAL A 239 -2.22 -3.82 -41.07
CA VAL A 239 -1.53 -3.21 -42.21
C VAL A 239 -0.31 -4.04 -42.63
N GLN A 240 0.45 -4.57 -41.66
CA GLN A 240 1.59 -5.45 -41.96
C GLN A 240 1.14 -6.77 -42.59
N SER A 241 -0.01 -7.33 -42.18
CA SER A 241 -0.62 -8.49 -42.83
C SER A 241 -0.94 -8.20 -44.31
N PHE A 242 -1.53 -7.05 -44.61
CA PHE A 242 -1.78 -6.64 -46.01
C PHE A 242 -0.48 -6.45 -46.80
N ILE A 243 0.55 -5.81 -46.22
CA ILE A 243 1.87 -5.65 -46.86
C ILE A 243 2.48 -7.02 -47.18
N ASN A 244 2.45 -7.95 -46.23
CA ASN A 244 2.95 -9.32 -46.40
C ASN A 244 2.15 -10.13 -47.45
N ALA A 245 0.88 -9.80 -47.66
CA ALA A 245 0.03 -10.42 -48.68
C ALA A 245 0.22 -9.82 -50.09
N LEU A 246 0.70 -8.58 -50.23
CA LEU A 246 0.87 -7.91 -51.54
C LEU A 246 1.74 -8.70 -52.55
N PRO A 247 2.89 -9.32 -52.18
CA PRO A 247 3.66 -10.14 -53.11
C PRO A 247 2.86 -11.34 -53.63
N ARG A 248 2.14 -12.05 -52.74
CA ARG A 248 1.29 -13.19 -53.12
C ARG A 248 0.14 -12.77 -54.02
N LEU A 249 -0.47 -11.61 -53.77
CA LEU A 249 -1.51 -11.05 -54.62
C LEU A 249 -0.96 -10.65 -56.01
N ARG A 250 0.26 -10.11 -56.08
CA ARG A 250 0.95 -9.83 -57.35
C ARG A 250 1.21 -11.12 -58.14
N SER A 251 1.77 -12.16 -57.50
CA SER A 251 1.97 -13.47 -58.12
C SER A 251 0.64 -14.08 -58.61
N LEU A 252 -0.40 -14.08 -57.78
CA LEU A 252 -1.72 -14.60 -58.15
C LEU A 252 -2.31 -13.85 -59.36
N ARG A 253 -2.14 -12.53 -59.44
CA ARG A 253 -2.55 -11.73 -60.60
C ARG A 253 -1.74 -12.09 -61.85
N ALA A 254 -0.43 -12.25 -61.74
CA ALA A 254 0.44 -12.67 -62.84
C ALA A 254 0.04 -14.06 -63.38
N LEU A 255 -0.05 -15.08 -62.51
CA LEU A 255 -0.51 -16.42 -62.91
C LEU A 255 -1.92 -16.41 -63.52
N ARG A 256 -2.85 -15.60 -63.01
CA ARG A 256 -4.18 -15.47 -63.62
C ARG A 256 -4.12 -14.85 -65.03
N THR A 257 -3.23 -13.89 -65.26
CA THR A 257 -3.00 -13.33 -66.61
C THR A 257 -2.38 -14.37 -67.54
N GLU A 258 -1.38 -15.13 -67.08
CA GLU A 258 -0.74 -16.21 -67.85
C GLU A 258 -1.71 -17.36 -68.20
N LEU A 259 -2.62 -17.71 -67.28
CA LEU A 259 -3.62 -18.75 -67.47
C LEU A 259 -4.86 -18.28 -68.26
N SER A 260 -5.11 -16.98 -68.36
CA SER A 260 -6.31 -16.42 -69.01
C SER A 260 -6.48 -16.87 -70.49
N PRO A 261 -5.43 -16.91 -71.34
CA PRO A 261 -5.54 -17.45 -72.70
C PRO A 261 -5.88 -18.95 -72.74
N LEU A 262 -5.49 -19.71 -71.71
CA LEU A 262 -5.69 -21.16 -71.62
C LEU A 262 -7.09 -21.53 -71.11
N ALA A 263 -7.87 -20.58 -70.60
CA ALA A 263 -9.18 -20.82 -69.99
C ALA A 263 -10.24 -21.41 -70.93
N ARG A 264 -10.00 -21.40 -72.25
CA ARG A 264 -10.87 -22.03 -73.26
C ARG A 264 -10.45 -23.46 -73.65
N LEU A 265 -9.33 -23.95 -73.14
CA LEU A 265 -8.90 -25.33 -73.40
C LEU A 265 -9.77 -26.33 -72.61
N PRO A 266 -10.05 -27.51 -73.15
CA PRO A 266 -10.72 -28.56 -72.39
C PRO A 266 -9.85 -29.01 -71.20
N VAL A 267 -10.51 -29.40 -70.10
CA VAL A 267 -9.82 -29.90 -68.91
C VAL A 267 -9.04 -31.17 -69.26
N ALA A 268 -7.73 -31.16 -69.02
CA ALA A 268 -6.88 -32.32 -69.27
C ALA A 268 -7.30 -33.51 -68.37
N PRO A 269 -7.36 -34.75 -68.90
CA PRO A 269 -7.63 -35.94 -68.10
C PRO A 269 -6.63 -36.09 -66.94
N SER A 270 -7.12 -36.47 -65.76
CA SER A 270 -6.30 -36.58 -64.55
C SER A 270 -5.13 -37.57 -64.66
N SER A 271 -5.25 -38.59 -65.52
CA SER A 271 -4.16 -39.55 -65.76
C SER A 271 -2.93 -38.90 -66.43
N TRP A 272 -3.11 -37.82 -67.19
CA TRP A 272 -2.01 -37.17 -67.91
C TRP A 272 -0.89 -36.66 -66.99
N GLY A 273 -1.21 -36.27 -65.76
CA GLY A 273 -0.19 -35.88 -64.78
C GLY A 273 0.77 -37.02 -64.40
N ARG A 274 0.31 -38.28 -64.48
CA ARG A 274 1.12 -39.49 -64.28
C ARG A 274 1.76 -39.96 -65.58
N ASP A 275 1.00 -39.92 -66.67
CA ASP A 275 1.34 -40.61 -67.92
C ASP A 275 2.26 -39.76 -68.82
N LEU A 276 2.09 -38.43 -68.85
CA LEU A 276 2.88 -37.55 -69.71
C LEU A 276 4.39 -37.64 -69.49
N PRO A 277 4.94 -37.63 -68.24
CA PRO A 277 6.39 -37.74 -68.05
C PRO A 277 6.98 -39.03 -68.64
N ALA A 278 6.28 -40.15 -68.49
CA ALA A 278 6.68 -41.43 -69.06
C ALA A 278 6.56 -41.45 -70.60
N LEU A 279 5.50 -40.85 -71.15
CA LEU A 279 5.30 -40.71 -72.60
C LEU A 279 6.35 -39.78 -73.24
N THR A 280 6.66 -38.63 -72.63
CA THR A 280 7.70 -37.71 -73.09
C THR A 280 9.09 -38.36 -73.04
N SER A 281 9.40 -39.09 -71.95
CA SER A 281 10.67 -39.84 -71.85
C SER A 281 10.75 -40.97 -72.89
N ARG A 282 9.63 -41.65 -73.16
CA ARG A 282 9.55 -42.66 -74.22
C ARG A 282 9.68 -42.04 -75.61
N GLN A 283 9.10 -40.85 -75.84
CA GLN A 283 9.23 -40.10 -77.09
C GLN A 283 10.67 -39.68 -77.35
N THR A 284 11.40 -39.17 -76.35
CA THR A 284 12.82 -38.80 -76.52
C THR A 284 13.71 -40.02 -76.76
N VAL A 285 13.48 -41.14 -76.09
CA VAL A 285 14.16 -42.42 -76.36
C VAL A 285 13.88 -42.92 -77.78
N LEU A 286 12.61 -42.98 -78.20
CA LEU A 286 12.24 -43.40 -79.55
C LEU A 286 12.81 -42.45 -80.62
N ALA A 287 12.83 -41.14 -80.40
CA ALA A 287 13.42 -40.17 -81.31
C ALA A 287 14.97 -40.26 -81.39
N ALA A 288 15.63 -40.76 -80.35
CA ALA A 288 17.06 -41.10 -80.40
C ALA A 288 17.29 -42.41 -81.16
N GLN A 289 16.49 -43.45 -80.89
CA GLN A 289 16.55 -44.73 -81.61
C GLN A 289 16.27 -44.58 -83.10
N MET A 290 15.24 -43.82 -83.49
CA MET A 290 14.92 -43.54 -84.89
C MET A 290 16.07 -42.85 -85.63
N ARG A 291 16.76 -41.89 -85.00
CA ARG A 291 17.96 -41.25 -85.58
C ARG A 291 19.08 -42.27 -85.79
N SER A 292 19.43 -43.05 -84.76
CA SER A 292 20.48 -44.07 -84.85
C SER A 292 20.17 -45.16 -85.90
N VAL A 293 18.91 -45.60 -86.00
CA VAL A 293 18.47 -46.55 -87.05
C VAL A 293 18.56 -45.91 -88.44
N THR A 294 18.22 -44.63 -88.58
CA THR A 294 18.32 -43.91 -89.86
C THR A 294 19.79 -43.74 -90.27
N GLU A 295 20.66 -43.37 -89.34
CA GLU A 295 22.12 -43.25 -89.56
C GLU A 295 22.74 -44.60 -89.96
N THR A 296 22.36 -45.69 -89.30
CA THR A 296 22.85 -47.05 -89.63
C THR A 296 22.31 -47.55 -90.97
N VAL A 297 21.05 -47.28 -91.32
CA VAL A 297 20.50 -47.56 -92.66
C VAL A 297 21.28 -46.79 -93.74
N VAL A 298 21.58 -45.51 -93.52
CA VAL A 298 22.39 -44.70 -94.45
C VAL A 298 23.82 -45.23 -94.56
N ALA A 299 24.42 -45.71 -93.47
CA ALA A 299 25.74 -46.34 -93.49
C ALA A 299 25.75 -47.67 -94.28
N LEU A 300 24.81 -48.57 -93.98
CA LEU A 300 24.67 -49.86 -94.68
C LEU A 300 24.33 -49.69 -96.16
N GLN A 301 23.53 -48.68 -96.53
CA GLN A 301 23.26 -48.37 -97.93
C GLN A 301 24.55 -47.94 -98.65
N ARG A 302 25.39 -47.09 -98.03
CA ARG A 302 26.70 -46.70 -98.61
C ARG A 302 27.66 -47.88 -98.73
N GLU A 303 27.67 -48.80 -97.76
CA GLU A 303 28.44 -50.04 -97.87
C GLU A 303 27.96 -50.88 -99.04
N LEU A 304 26.65 -51.06 -99.19
CA LEU A 304 26.03 -51.85 -100.26
C LEU A 304 26.24 -51.23 -101.64
N ASP A 305 26.10 -49.91 -101.78
CA ASP A 305 26.40 -49.16 -103.01
C ASP A 305 27.91 -49.20 -103.35
N GLY A 306 28.77 -49.37 -102.35
CA GLY A 306 30.23 -49.53 -102.50
C GLY A 306 30.70 -50.96 -102.80
N LEU A 307 29.83 -51.97 -102.72
CA LEU A 307 30.19 -53.37 -103.01
C LEU A 307 30.36 -53.61 -104.51
N VAL A 308 31.62 -53.60 -104.98
CA VAL A 308 31.96 -54.00 -106.34
C VAL A 308 31.85 -55.52 -106.48
N VAL A 309 30.73 -56.00 -107.03
CA VAL A 309 30.51 -57.42 -107.33
C VAL A 309 31.51 -57.88 -108.40
N ASN A 310 32.47 -58.73 -108.01
CA ASN A 310 33.42 -59.31 -108.94
C ASN A 310 32.75 -60.40 -109.79
N ALA A 311 32.18 -59.99 -110.93
CA ALA A 311 31.50 -60.88 -111.87
C ALA A 311 32.37 -62.07 -112.33
N SER A 312 33.69 -61.92 -112.42
CA SER A 312 34.59 -63.02 -112.78
C SER A 312 34.68 -64.09 -111.69
N ALA A 313 34.69 -63.68 -110.41
CA ALA A 313 34.64 -64.60 -109.27
C ALA A 313 33.25 -65.27 -109.16
N CYS A 314 32.16 -64.53 -109.38
CA CYS A 314 30.80 -65.08 -109.39
C CYS A 314 30.61 -66.11 -110.53
N ALA A 315 31.16 -65.84 -111.72
CA ALA A 315 31.10 -66.77 -112.86
C ALA A 315 31.90 -68.07 -112.62
N LEU A 316 32.86 -68.07 -111.69
CA LEU A 316 33.57 -69.29 -111.28
C LEU A 316 32.74 -70.19 -110.35
N LYS A 317 31.60 -69.74 -109.80
CA LYS A 317 30.78 -70.54 -108.86
C LYS A 317 30.37 -71.89 -109.45
N SER A 318 29.72 -71.90 -110.61
CA SER A 318 29.29 -73.13 -111.30
C SER A 318 30.48 -74.01 -111.71
N ARG A 319 31.63 -73.40 -112.00
CA ARG A 319 32.88 -74.13 -112.29
C ARG A 319 33.51 -74.75 -111.04
N MET A 320 33.38 -74.11 -109.86
CA MET A 320 33.79 -74.68 -108.57
C MET A 320 32.85 -75.81 -108.11
N GLU A 321 31.54 -75.66 -108.33
CA GLU A 321 30.55 -76.73 -108.13
C GLU A 321 30.89 -77.94 -109.03
N LEU A 322 31.10 -77.71 -110.33
CA LEU A 322 31.51 -78.76 -111.28
C LEU A 322 32.87 -79.39 -110.92
N LEU A 323 33.86 -78.61 -110.44
CA LEU A 323 35.14 -79.13 -109.96
C LEU A 323 34.98 -79.99 -108.71
N THR A 324 34.01 -79.69 -107.85
CA THR A 324 33.69 -80.49 -106.66
C THR A 324 33.11 -81.84 -107.05
N ASP A 325 32.17 -81.86 -108.00
CA ASP A 325 31.59 -83.08 -108.59
C ASP A 325 32.62 -83.92 -109.37
N LEU A 326 33.46 -83.26 -110.18
CA LEU A 326 34.53 -83.92 -110.93
C LEU A 326 35.59 -84.51 -109.98
N ARG A 327 35.90 -83.82 -108.87
CA ARG A 327 36.77 -84.37 -107.81
C ARG A 327 36.16 -85.63 -107.20
N ALA A 328 34.85 -85.63 -106.90
CA ALA A 328 34.17 -86.83 -106.40
C ALA A 328 34.24 -87.99 -107.40
N ARG A 329 33.94 -87.75 -108.68
CA ARG A 329 34.03 -88.78 -109.75
C ARG A 329 35.46 -89.30 -109.95
N TYR A 330 36.47 -88.42 -109.91
CA TYR A 330 37.87 -88.81 -109.99
C TYR A 330 38.28 -89.72 -108.83
N VAL A 331 37.89 -89.38 -107.59
CA VAL A 331 38.20 -90.19 -106.40
C VAL A 331 37.57 -91.59 -106.50
N THR A 332 36.34 -91.71 -107.01
CA THR A 332 35.72 -93.03 -107.25
C THR A 332 36.43 -93.79 -108.36
N ALA A 333 36.65 -93.17 -109.53
CA ALA A 333 37.30 -93.82 -110.67
C ALA A 333 38.74 -94.27 -110.36
N ALA A 334 39.48 -93.52 -109.53
CA ALA A 334 40.82 -93.88 -109.08
C ALA A 334 40.83 -95.13 -108.17
N LYS A 335 39.74 -95.41 -107.45
CA LYS A 335 39.58 -96.62 -106.62
C LYS A 335 39.15 -97.84 -107.45
N ASP A 336 38.25 -97.66 -108.42
CA ASP A 336 37.73 -98.77 -109.26
C ASP A 336 38.69 -99.25 -110.36
N LEU A 337 39.67 -98.42 -110.76
CA LEU A 337 40.54 -98.70 -111.92
C LEU A 337 41.41 -99.97 -111.79
N PRO A 338 41.98 -100.33 -110.62
CA PRO A 338 42.74 -101.57 -110.44
C PRO A 338 41.88 -102.81 -110.71
N ASP A 339 40.70 -102.89 -110.09
CA ASP A 339 39.82 -104.06 -110.16
C ASP A 339 39.29 -104.27 -111.59
N ARG A 340 38.91 -103.18 -112.28
CA ARG A 340 38.49 -103.25 -113.69
C ARG A 340 39.63 -103.63 -114.65
N ARG A 341 40.89 -103.39 -114.29
CA ARG A 341 42.05 -103.88 -115.05
C ARG A 341 42.27 -105.37 -114.83
N LEU A 342 42.02 -105.88 -113.63
CA LEU A 342 42.09 -107.31 -113.31
C LEU A 342 41.03 -108.10 -114.08
N ALA A 343 39.76 -107.70 -113.97
CA ALA A 343 38.64 -108.35 -114.66
C ALA A 343 38.81 -108.39 -116.19
N ARG A 344 39.37 -107.33 -116.79
CA ARG A 344 39.68 -107.29 -118.23
C ARG A 344 40.80 -108.28 -118.63
N ALA A 345 41.74 -108.58 -117.74
CA ALA A 345 42.76 -109.60 -118.01
C ALA A 345 42.15 -111.01 -118.00
N GLU A 346 41.22 -111.27 -117.07
CA GLU A 346 40.50 -112.53 -116.94
C GLU A 346 39.55 -112.80 -118.12
N GLU A 347 38.72 -111.82 -118.53
CA GLU A 347 37.84 -111.96 -119.70
C GLU A 347 38.63 -112.22 -120.99
N ARG A 348 39.81 -111.61 -121.14
CA ARG A 348 40.64 -111.79 -122.33
C ARG A 348 41.24 -113.20 -122.41
N ALA A 349 41.65 -113.75 -121.27
CA ALA A 349 42.06 -115.16 -121.19
C ALA A 349 40.90 -116.13 -121.51
N SER A 350 39.67 -115.79 -121.10
CA SER A 350 38.47 -116.57 -121.42
C SER A 350 38.10 -116.53 -122.92
N PHE A 351 38.23 -115.36 -123.56
CA PHE A 351 37.86 -115.20 -124.98
C PHE A 351 38.79 -115.99 -125.93
N ASP A 352 40.10 -116.00 -125.67
CA ASP A 352 41.06 -116.74 -126.49
C ASP A 352 40.86 -118.27 -126.39
N ALA A 353 40.34 -118.78 -125.27
CA ALA A 353 40.02 -120.20 -125.11
C ALA A 353 38.83 -120.65 -125.98
N ALA A 354 37.79 -119.82 -126.11
CA ALA A 354 36.54 -120.18 -126.79
C ALA A 354 36.67 -120.31 -128.33
N ARG A 355 37.63 -119.62 -128.95
CA ARG A 355 37.74 -119.54 -130.44
C ARG A 355 38.21 -120.85 -131.11
N SER A 356 38.63 -121.84 -130.32
CA SER A 356 39.24 -123.08 -130.82
C SER A 356 38.26 -124.20 -131.18
N GLY A 357 36.99 -124.15 -130.73
CA GLY A 357 36.09 -125.32 -130.73
C GLY A 357 35.17 -125.55 -131.95
N VAL A 358 34.85 -124.53 -132.75
CA VAL A 358 33.63 -124.54 -133.61
C VAL A 358 33.89 -124.97 -135.07
N ARG A 359 34.57 -126.12 -135.30
CA ARG A 359 34.96 -126.54 -136.68
C ARG A 359 34.60 -127.97 -137.14
N ALA A 360 33.67 -128.69 -136.47
CA ALA A 360 33.29 -130.06 -136.89
C ALA A 360 31.82 -130.49 -136.61
N GLY A 361 31.14 -131.04 -137.63
CA GLY A 361 29.84 -131.77 -137.59
C GLY A 361 28.58 -130.94 -137.95
N SER A 362 27.58 -131.41 -138.73
CA SER A 362 27.37 -132.66 -139.50
C SER A 362 26.36 -132.48 -140.67
N ARG A 363 25.88 -133.57 -141.32
CA ARG A 363 25.12 -133.61 -142.61
C ARG A 363 23.95 -134.65 -142.54
N ALA A 364 22.71 -134.32 -142.96
CA ALA A 364 21.64 -135.27 -143.44
C ALA A 364 20.33 -134.56 -143.94
N THR A 365 19.54 -135.17 -144.86
CA THR A 365 18.41 -134.61 -145.69
C THR A 365 17.59 -135.76 -146.37
N PRO A 366 16.53 -135.63 -147.25
CA PRO A 366 15.70 -134.50 -147.83
C PRO A 366 14.13 -134.81 -147.75
N PRO A 367 13.20 -134.72 -148.77
CA PRO A 367 12.87 -133.71 -149.82
C PRO A 367 11.36 -133.24 -149.97
N LEU A 368 11.14 -132.11 -150.69
CA LEU A 368 10.04 -131.71 -151.64
C LEU A 368 8.52 -131.61 -151.25
N HIS A 369 7.93 -130.39 -151.29
CA HIS A 369 6.81 -129.99 -152.19
C HIS A 369 6.54 -128.44 -152.24
N ARG A 370 5.75 -127.95 -153.23
CA ARG A 370 5.35 -126.53 -153.46
C ARG A 370 3.99 -126.15 -152.83
N ARG A 371 3.79 -124.87 -152.39
CA ARG A 371 2.88 -123.84 -153.00
C ARG A 371 2.55 -122.59 -152.13
N ASP A 372 2.38 -121.45 -152.82
CA ASP A 372 1.40 -120.34 -152.72
C ASP A 372 1.13 -119.48 -151.44
N GLY A 373 0.66 -118.23 -151.68
CA GLY A 373 0.08 -117.25 -150.72
C GLY A 373 1.11 -116.28 -150.09
N ILE A 374 1.06 -114.93 -150.16
CA ILE A 374 0.06 -113.88 -150.50
C ILE A 374 -1.11 -113.68 -149.51
N SER A 375 -1.22 -112.43 -149.02
CA SER A 375 -2.44 -111.63 -148.72
C SER A 375 -2.62 -111.16 -147.27
N PRO A 376 -3.21 -109.97 -147.03
CA PRO A 376 -3.37 -108.81 -147.93
C PRO A 376 -2.33 -107.72 -147.67
#